data_AF-A0AAV0WHE0-F1
#
_entry.id   AF-A0AAV0WHE0-F1
#
_cell.length_a   1.000
_cell.length_b   1.000
_cell.length_c   1.000
_cell.angle_alpha   90.00
_cell.angle_beta   90.00
_cell.angle_gamma   90.00
#
_symmetry.space_group_name_H-M   'P 1'
#
loop_
_entity.id
_entity.type
_entity.pdbx_description
1 polymer ?
#
loop_
_entity_poly.entity_id
_entity_poly.type
_entity_poly.pdbx_seq_one_letter_code
_entity_poly.pdbx_strand_id
1 'polypeptide(L)'
;MRGQYNGFSAWLNKVSPDQIYVWCYAHVLNLVMIDTSNVTCESTSLFGLLNSIAVFVRESYLRINKWEENSKYKFISNIGDTRWWSKDRCLTKVFGLYSFPKEALFVDIIQTLNDIYLSDKCNQEIRFKAQMYRDSLLKYETVLKTLNPALCHYIIRRIYTLFKL
;
A
#
# COMPACT_ATOMS: atom_id res chain seq x y z
N MET A 1 5.58 -10.94 -16.31
CA MET A 1 4.39 -11.35 -17.09
C MET A 1 4.57 -12.79 -17.56
N ARG A 2 3.98 -13.77 -16.86
CA ARG A 2 3.90 -15.18 -17.31
C ARG A 2 2.48 -15.44 -17.80
N GLY A 3 2.17 -14.95 -19.00
CA GLY A 3 0.88 -15.21 -19.66
C GLY A 3 0.93 -16.46 -20.53
N GLN A 4 -0.16 -16.73 -21.27
CA GLN A 4 -0.38 -17.88 -22.15
C GLN A 4 0.78 -18.23 -23.11
N TYR A 5 1.66 -17.28 -23.42
CA TYR A 5 2.80 -17.45 -24.32
C TYR A 5 4.15 -17.62 -23.61
N ASN A 6 4.18 -17.98 -22.33
CA ASN A 6 5.40 -18.08 -21.50
C ASN A 6 6.23 -16.78 -21.45
N GLY A 7 5.59 -15.63 -21.72
CA GLY A 7 6.21 -14.31 -21.77
C GLY A 7 6.12 -13.69 -23.16
N PHE A 8 5.72 -12.42 -23.21
CA PHE A 8 5.57 -11.67 -24.47
C PHE A 8 6.85 -11.71 -25.33
N SER A 9 8.03 -11.58 -24.72
CA SER A 9 9.32 -11.69 -25.44
C SER A 9 9.55 -13.07 -26.07
N ALA A 10 9.09 -14.16 -25.44
CA ALA A 10 9.27 -15.50 -25.99
C ALA A 10 8.44 -15.72 -27.25
N TRP A 11 7.20 -15.21 -27.27
CA TRP A 11 6.37 -15.21 -28.47
C TRP A 11 6.94 -14.31 -29.57
N LEU A 12 7.39 -13.12 -29.18
CA LEU A 12 7.86 -12.11 -30.13
C LEU A 12 9.14 -12.54 -30.84
N ASN A 13 10.08 -13.18 -30.11
CA ASN A 13 11.27 -13.79 -30.70
C ASN A 13 10.97 -14.96 -31.66
N LYS A 14 9.80 -15.62 -31.52
CA LYS A 14 9.38 -16.69 -32.44
C LYS A 14 8.82 -16.13 -33.75
N VAL A 15 8.15 -14.98 -33.69
CA VAL A 15 7.54 -14.34 -34.87
C VAL A 15 8.55 -13.45 -35.61
N SER A 16 9.48 -12.82 -34.90
CA SER A 16 10.53 -11.95 -35.47
C SER A 16 11.85 -12.15 -34.73
N PRO A 17 12.71 -13.07 -35.20
CA PRO A 17 13.97 -13.40 -34.52
C PRO A 17 15.03 -12.27 -34.59
N ASP A 18 14.94 -11.38 -35.57
CA ASP A 18 15.86 -10.24 -35.72
C ASP A 18 15.47 -9.01 -34.87
N GLN A 19 14.44 -9.14 -34.04
CA GLN A 19 14.00 -8.04 -33.20
C GLN A 19 14.98 -7.73 -32.07
N ILE A 20 15.35 -6.46 -31.93
CA ILE A 20 16.03 -5.93 -30.76
C ILE A 20 14.99 -5.56 -29.70
N TYR A 21 14.99 -6.30 -28.59
CA TYR A 21 14.16 -5.98 -27.43
C TYR A 21 14.93 -5.09 -26.45
N VAL A 22 14.48 -3.83 -26.29
CA VAL A 22 15.03 -2.90 -25.30
C VAL A 22 14.08 -2.79 -24.11
N TRP A 23 14.60 -2.98 -22.91
CA TRP A 23 13.84 -2.77 -21.68
C TRP A 23 13.57 -1.28 -21.45
N CYS A 24 12.33 -0.93 -21.13
CA CYS A 24 12.03 0.43 -20.66
C CYS A 24 12.66 0.65 -19.29
N TYR A 25 13.43 1.72 -19.12
CA TYR A 25 14.04 2.08 -17.83
C TYR A 25 13.01 2.21 -16.70
N ALA A 26 11.80 2.70 -17.00
CA ALA A 26 10.72 2.75 -16.02
C ALA A 26 10.27 1.35 -15.55
N HIS A 27 10.35 0.34 -16.43
CA HIS A 27 10.04 -1.05 -16.08
C HIS A 27 11.13 -1.65 -15.20
N VAL A 28 12.40 -1.47 -15.57
CA VAL A 28 13.56 -1.94 -14.78
C VAL A 28 13.52 -1.32 -13.38
N LEU A 29 13.29 -0.01 -13.29
CA LEU A 29 13.15 0.67 -12.01
C LEU A 29 11.99 0.10 -11.20
N ASN A 30 10.85 -0.21 -11.83
CA ASN A 30 9.72 -0.81 -11.13
C ASN A 30 10.05 -2.19 -10.54
N LEU A 31 10.83 -3.02 -11.26
CA LEU A 31 11.29 -4.31 -10.76
C LEU A 31 12.21 -4.13 -9.55
N VAL A 32 13.24 -3.29 -9.66
CA VAL A 32 14.19 -3.02 -8.57
C VAL A 32 13.47 -2.49 -7.31
N MET A 33 12.51 -1.58 -7.49
CA MET A 33 11.75 -1.02 -6.38
C MET A 33 10.82 -2.06 -5.73
N ILE A 34 10.18 -2.93 -6.51
CA ILE A 34 9.36 -4.01 -5.96
C ILE A 34 10.23 -4.99 -5.19
N ASP A 35 11.36 -5.42 -5.76
CA ASP A 35 12.27 -6.38 -5.13
C ASP A 35 12.83 -5.81 -3.82
N THR A 36 13.36 -4.59 -3.83
CA THR A 36 13.88 -3.92 -2.62
C THR A 36 12.81 -3.74 -1.55
N SER A 37 11.57 -3.41 -1.93
CA SER A 37 10.45 -3.29 -0.99
C SER A 37 10.03 -4.62 -0.36
N ASN A 38 10.38 -5.75 -0.99
CA ASN A 38 10.08 -7.09 -0.51
C ASN A 38 11.24 -7.70 0.32
N VAL A 39 12.45 -7.15 0.23
CA VAL A 39 13.62 -7.62 1.03
C VAL A 39 13.42 -7.34 2.53
N THR A 40 12.76 -6.23 2.87
CA THR A 40 12.54 -5.86 4.27
C THR A 40 11.23 -6.46 4.78
N CYS A 41 11.32 -7.42 5.70
CA CYS A 41 10.15 -8.08 6.33
C CYS A 41 9.17 -7.04 6.89
N GLU A 42 9.71 -5.95 7.45
CA GLU A 42 8.95 -4.83 8.01
C GLU A 42 8.08 -4.09 6.98
N SER A 43 8.64 -3.80 5.80
CA SER A 43 7.90 -3.17 4.70
C SER A 43 6.77 -4.07 4.23
N THR A 44 7.07 -5.35 4.00
CA THR A 44 6.08 -6.35 3.58
C THR A 44 4.96 -6.50 4.61
N SER A 45 5.31 -6.53 5.90
CA SER A 45 4.34 -6.58 7.02
C SER A 45 3.44 -5.35 7.07
N LEU A 46 4.01 -4.15 6.94
CA LEU A 46 3.25 -2.90 6.97
C LEU A 46 2.30 -2.77 5.78
N PHE A 47 2.78 -3.06 4.56
CA PHE A 47 1.92 -3.05 3.37
C PHE A 47 0.84 -4.15 3.43
N GLY A 48 1.18 -5.33 3.95
CA GLY A 48 0.23 -6.40 4.22
C GLY A 48 -0.88 -5.93 5.18
N LEU A 49 -0.50 -5.32 6.31
CA LEU A 49 -1.44 -4.79 7.30
C LEU A 49 -2.38 -3.73 6.70
N LEU A 50 -1.84 -2.75 5.98
CA LEU A 50 -2.65 -1.71 5.33
C LEU A 50 -3.62 -2.30 4.30
N ASN A 51 -3.18 -3.29 3.52
CA ASN A 51 -4.03 -3.97 2.56
C ASN A 51 -5.14 -4.78 3.25
N SER A 52 -4.81 -5.51 4.32
CA SER A 52 -5.78 -6.25 5.13
C SER A 52 -6.85 -5.35 5.74
N ILE A 53 -6.47 -4.16 6.23
CA ILE A 53 -7.44 -3.17 6.74
C ILE A 53 -8.33 -2.66 5.60
N ALA A 54 -7.74 -2.35 4.44
CA ALA A 54 -8.47 -1.86 3.28
C ALA A 54 -9.51 -2.87 2.75
N VAL A 55 -9.16 -4.16 2.75
CA VAL A 55 -10.07 -5.26 2.39
C VAL A 55 -11.12 -5.45 3.49
N PHE A 56 -10.70 -5.49 4.76
CA PHE A 56 -11.59 -5.67 5.90
C PHE A 56 -12.71 -4.65 5.94
N VAL A 57 -12.42 -3.35 5.73
CA VAL A 57 -13.46 -2.30 5.69
C VAL A 57 -14.42 -2.52 4.53
N ARG A 58 -13.92 -2.90 3.34
CA ARG A 58 -14.71 -3.06 2.11
C ARG A 58 -15.57 -4.32 2.06
N GLU A 59 -15.21 -5.35 2.81
CA GLU A 59 -15.93 -6.63 2.85
C GLU A 59 -17.36 -6.53 3.42
N SER A 60 -17.77 -5.41 4.03
CA SER A 60 -19.13 -5.25 4.55
C SER A 60 -19.66 -3.83 4.42
N TYR A 61 -20.89 -3.71 3.91
CA TYR A 61 -21.61 -2.44 3.81
C TYR A 61 -21.77 -1.73 5.17
N LEU A 62 -21.95 -2.47 6.26
CA LEU A 62 -22.04 -1.88 7.61
C LEU A 62 -20.73 -1.20 8.04
N ARG A 63 -19.59 -1.74 7.59
CA ARG A 63 -18.26 -1.18 7.91
C ARG A 63 -17.90 -0.02 6.98
N ILE A 64 -18.33 -0.08 5.71
CA ILE A 64 -18.23 1.04 4.79
C ILE A 64 -19.06 2.23 5.29
N ASN A 65 -20.28 2.02 5.78
CA ASN A 65 -21.10 3.12 6.30
C ASN A 65 -20.41 3.86 7.46
N LYS A 66 -19.80 3.13 8.40
CA LYS A 66 -19.01 3.74 9.47
C LYS A 66 -17.74 4.43 8.98
N TRP A 67 -17.15 3.91 7.91
CA TRP A 67 -16.04 4.58 7.26
C TRP A 67 -16.47 5.90 6.64
N GLU A 68 -17.63 5.95 5.97
CA GLU A 68 -18.16 7.17 5.35
C GLU A 68 -18.55 8.25 6.36
N GLU A 69 -18.92 7.87 7.58
CA GLU A 69 -19.14 8.79 8.71
C GLU A 69 -17.86 9.54 9.10
N ASN A 70 -16.70 8.86 9.05
CA ASN A 70 -15.41 9.41 9.44
C ASN A 70 -14.62 10.02 8.26
N SER A 71 -14.64 9.36 7.09
CA SER A 71 -13.91 9.73 5.88
C SER A 71 -14.76 9.52 4.63
N LYS A 72 -15.56 10.55 4.32
CA LYS A 72 -16.54 10.53 3.22
C LYS A 72 -15.94 10.44 1.82
N TYR A 73 -14.70 10.90 1.62
CA TYR A 73 -14.10 11.07 0.28
C TYR A 73 -12.75 10.39 0.09
N LYS A 74 -12.17 9.81 1.16
CA LYS A 74 -10.84 9.21 1.12
C LYS A 74 -10.91 7.76 1.55
N PHE A 75 -10.35 6.87 0.75
CA PHE A 75 -10.23 5.45 1.05
C PHE A 75 -8.79 5.00 0.94
N ILE A 76 -8.42 4.01 1.77
CA ILE A 76 -7.14 3.31 1.64
C ILE A 76 -7.09 2.65 0.26
N SER A 77 -6.00 2.87 -0.46
CA SER A 77 -5.80 2.28 -1.78
C SER A 77 -5.50 0.79 -1.60
N ASN A 78 -6.15 -0.08 -2.39
CA ASN A 78 -5.73 -1.48 -2.42
C ASN A 78 -4.27 -1.53 -2.94
N ILE A 79 -3.38 -2.18 -2.20
CA ILE A 79 -1.97 -2.26 -2.59
C ILE A 79 -1.87 -3.36 -3.63
N GLY A 80 -1.81 -2.96 -4.90
CA GLY A 80 -1.58 -3.90 -5.99
C GLY A 80 -0.11 -4.30 -6.05
N ASP A 81 0.16 -5.61 -6.14
CA ASP A 81 1.50 -6.22 -6.13
C ASP A 81 2.42 -5.76 -7.29
N THR A 82 1.85 -5.18 -8.35
CA THR A 82 2.54 -5.02 -9.64
C THR A 82 3.24 -3.67 -9.86
N ARG A 83 2.98 -2.65 -9.02
CA ARG A 83 3.55 -1.30 -9.23
C ARG A 83 4.04 -0.67 -7.93
N TRP A 84 5.33 -0.34 -7.84
CA TRP A 84 5.89 0.32 -6.64
C TRP A 84 5.18 1.63 -6.28
N TRP A 85 4.71 2.38 -7.29
CA TRP A 85 4.02 3.64 -7.07
C TRP A 85 2.67 3.47 -6.33
N SER A 86 2.07 2.27 -6.35
CA SER A 86 0.86 1.98 -5.57
C SER A 86 1.16 2.02 -4.06
N LYS A 87 2.31 1.45 -3.66
CA LYS A 87 2.82 1.43 -2.28
C LYS A 87 3.12 2.84 -1.79
N ASP A 88 3.85 3.62 -2.58
CA ASP A 88 4.19 5.02 -2.30
C ASP A 88 2.93 5.90 -2.13
N ARG A 89 1.99 5.78 -3.07
CA ARG A 89 0.71 6.50 -3.03
C ARG A 89 -0.15 6.09 -1.83
N CYS A 90 -0.09 4.83 -1.42
CA CYS A 90 -0.78 4.34 -0.23
C CYS A 90 -0.20 4.98 1.03
N LEU A 91 1.12 4.98 1.20
CA LEU A 91 1.78 5.63 2.34
C LEU A 91 1.48 7.13 2.40
N THR A 92 1.59 7.81 1.27
CA THR A 92 1.31 9.26 1.19
C THR A 92 -0.13 9.59 1.58
N LYS A 93 -1.11 8.72 1.24
CA LYS A 93 -2.50 8.91 1.65
C LYS A 93 -2.75 8.60 3.12
N VAL A 94 -2.12 7.54 3.65
CA VAL A 94 -2.32 7.12 5.04
C VAL A 94 -1.66 8.09 6.01
N PHE A 95 -0.39 8.42 5.76
CA PHE A 95 0.42 9.24 6.67
C PHE A 95 0.46 10.72 6.30
N GLY A 96 -0.03 11.09 5.11
CA GLY A 96 0.05 12.45 4.61
C GLY A 96 1.46 12.83 4.14
N LEU A 97 1.58 14.08 3.72
CA LEU A 97 2.89 14.71 3.47
C LEU A 97 3.31 15.46 4.75
N TYR A 98 4.62 15.50 5.02
CA TYR A 98 5.18 16.25 6.16
C TYR A 98 4.67 17.70 6.24
N SER A 99 4.42 18.31 5.07
CA SER A 99 3.94 19.70 4.95
C SER A 99 2.43 19.86 5.19
N PHE A 100 1.63 18.78 5.13
CA PHE A 100 0.16 18.83 5.20
C PHE A 100 -0.41 17.66 6.03
N PRO A 101 -0.24 17.67 7.36
CA PRO A 101 -0.66 16.57 8.24
C PRO A 101 -2.19 16.41 8.34
N LYS A 102 -2.97 17.46 8.04
CA LYS A 102 -4.44 17.45 8.12
C LYS A 102 -5.11 16.57 7.06
N GLU A 103 -4.37 16.10 6.06
CA GLU A 103 -4.92 15.26 5.00
C GLU A 103 -4.70 13.76 5.23
N ALA A 104 -3.97 13.39 6.28
CA ALA A 104 -3.60 12.01 6.59
C ALA A 104 -4.80 11.19 7.08
N LEU A 105 -5.04 10.05 6.44
CA LEU A 105 -6.09 9.10 6.80
C LEU A 105 -5.81 8.32 8.09
N PHE A 106 -4.61 8.40 8.65
CA PHE A 106 -4.22 7.57 9.80
C PHE A 106 -5.16 7.69 11.00
N VAL A 107 -5.58 8.91 11.32
CA VAL A 107 -6.51 9.18 12.44
C VAL A 107 -7.90 8.61 12.12
N ASP A 108 -8.40 8.84 10.91
CA ASP A 108 -9.70 8.36 10.45
C ASP A 108 -9.77 6.82 10.47
N ILE A 109 -8.66 6.14 10.15
CA ILE A 109 -8.55 4.68 10.22
C ILE A 109 -8.69 4.19 11.65
N ILE A 110 -7.97 4.81 12.59
CA ILE A 110 -8.02 4.42 14.00
C ILE A 110 -9.40 4.68 14.59
N GLN A 111 -10.02 5.81 14.26
CA GLN A 111 -11.39 6.13 14.67
C GLN A 111 -12.38 5.09 14.13
N THR A 112 -12.33 4.80 12.83
CA THR A 112 -13.23 3.81 12.22
C THR A 112 -13.05 2.42 12.83
N LEU A 113 -11.81 1.97 13.10
CA LEU A 113 -11.57 0.69 13.77
C LEU A 113 -12.11 0.67 15.20
N ASN A 114 -12.04 1.80 15.91
CA ASN A 114 -12.61 1.94 17.24
C ASN A 114 -14.15 1.91 17.22
N ASP A 115 -14.78 2.56 16.23
CA ASP A 115 -16.24 2.55 16.06
C ASP A 115 -16.77 1.18 15.62
N ILE A 116 -15.96 0.42 14.89
CA ILE A 116 -16.25 -0.99 14.60
C ILE A 116 -16.16 -1.83 15.87
N TYR A 117 -15.17 -1.58 16.73
CA TYR A 117 -15.00 -2.28 18.00
C TYR A 117 -16.10 -1.99 19.02
N LEU A 118 -16.55 -0.73 19.13
CA LEU A 118 -17.57 -0.31 20.12
C LEU A 118 -19.01 -0.68 19.72
N SER A 119 -19.23 -1.04 18.47
CA SER A 119 -20.57 -1.30 17.97
C SER A 119 -21.06 -2.72 18.24
N ASP A 120 -22.21 -2.81 18.89
CA ASP A 120 -22.88 -4.09 19.18
C ASP A 120 -23.55 -4.74 17.96
N LYS A 121 -23.63 -4.03 16.82
CA LYS A 121 -24.14 -4.58 15.55
C LYS A 121 -23.16 -5.52 14.84
N CYS A 122 -21.91 -5.59 15.27
CA CYS A 122 -20.86 -6.38 14.63
C CYS A 122 -20.60 -7.67 15.42
N ASN A 123 -20.36 -8.77 14.70
CA ASN A 123 -20.00 -10.05 15.31
C ASN A 123 -18.73 -9.92 16.18
N GLN A 124 -18.64 -10.72 17.24
CA GLN A 124 -17.54 -10.69 18.21
C GLN A 124 -16.17 -10.89 17.53
N GLU A 125 -16.08 -11.78 16.54
CA GLU A 125 -14.85 -11.99 15.75
C GLU A 125 -14.42 -10.75 14.97
N ILE A 126 -15.37 -9.98 14.43
CA ILE A 126 -15.12 -8.76 13.67
C ILE A 126 -14.59 -7.66 14.61
N ARG A 127 -15.13 -7.60 15.84
CA ARG A 127 -14.66 -6.67 16.88
C ARG A 127 -13.24 -7.00 17.31
N PHE A 128 -12.94 -8.28 17.55
CA PHE A 128 -11.58 -8.73 17.86
C PHE A 128 -10.59 -8.44 16.72
N LYS A 129 -10.96 -8.69 15.45
CA LYS A 129 -10.12 -8.34 14.30
C LYS A 129 -9.84 -6.83 14.22
N ALA A 130 -10.85 -5.99 14.43
CA ALA A 130 -10.68 -4.54 14.43
C ALA A 130 -9.72 -4.06 15.55
N GLN A 131 -9.84 -4.64 16.75
CA GLN A 131 -8.92 -4.37 17.85
C GLN A 131 -7.49 -4.80 17.52
N MET A 132 -7.31 -6.01 16.96
CA MET A 132 -5.99 -6.49 16.55
C MET A 132 -5.31 -5.60 15.51
N TYR A 133 -6.07 -5.10 14.53
CA TYR A 133 -5.54 -4.14 13.55
C TYR A 133 -5.17 -2.81 14.19
N ARG A 134 -6.01 -2.30 15.11
CA ARG A 134 -5.73 -1.07 15.86
C ARG A 134 -4.45 -1.23 16.69
N ASP A 135 -4.32 -2.30 17.46
CA ASP A 135 -3.15 -2.55 18.29
C ASP A 135 -1.89 -2.72 17.45
N SER A 136 -2.00 -3.37 16.29
CA SER A 136 -0.88 -3.52 15.34
C SER A 136 -0.44 -2.19 14.72
N LEU A 137 -1.38 -1.27 14.46
CA LEU A 137 -1.06 0.09 13.98
C LEU A 137 -0.46 0.97 15.08
N LEU A 138 -0.90 0.80 16.33
CA LEU A 138 -0.43 1.55 17.49
C LEU A 138 0.85 0.99 18.12
N LYS A 139 1.33 -0.18 17.67
CA LYS A 139 2.64 -0.71 18.08
C LYS A 139 3.73 0.33 17.80
N TYR A 140 4.55 0.58 18.81
CA TYR A 140 5.60 1.60 18.83
C TYR A 140 6.56 1.50 17.63
N GLU A 141 6.83 0.28 17.17
CA GLU A 141 7.63 0.04 15.97
C GLU A 141 7.00 0.62 14.70
N THR A 142 5.69 0.45 14.50
CA THR A 142 4.96 0.98 13.34
C THR A 142 4.94 2.52 13.37
N VAL A 143 4.82 3.11 14.56
CA VAL A 143 4.80 4.57 14.74
C VAL A 143 6.18 5.19 14.51
N LEU A 144 7.26 4.62 15.06
CA LEU A 144 8.62 5.12 14.82
C LEU A 144 9.07 4.93 13.36
N LYS A 145 8.68 3.82 12.72
CA LYS A 145 9.00 3.54 11.31
C LYS A 145 8.23 4.49 10.36
N THR A 146 7.04 4.96 10.74
CA THR A 146 6.22 5.90 9.96
C THR A 146 6.53 7.38 10.23
N LEU A 147 7.15 7.70 11.37
CA LEU A 147 7.77 9.01 11.68
C LEU A 147 9.17 9.18 11.06
N ASN A 148 9.77 8.09 10.59
CA ASN A 148 10.98 8.12 9.75
C ASN A 148 10.69 7.75 8.28
N PRO A 149 9.64 8.32 7.62
CA PRO A 149 9.44 8.13 6.20
C PRO A 149 10.55 8.86 5.42
N ALA A 150 11.33 9.71 6.09
CA ALA A 150 12.48 10.40 5.56
C ALA A 150 13.42 9.41 4.85
N LEU A 151 13.82 8.28 5.43
CA LEU A 151 14.78 7.40 4.75
C LEU A 151 14.21 6.70 3.51
N CYS A 152 13.02 6.11 3.59
CA CYS A 152 12.43 5.38 2.47
C CYS A 152 11.95 6.33 1.36
N HIS A 153 11.27 7.41 1.73
CA HIS A 153 10.78 8.43 0.80
C HIS A 153 11.92 9.30 0.25
N TYR A 154 13.03 9.50 0.97
CA TYR A 154 14.25 10.15 0.48
C TYR A 154 15.04 9.25 -0.46
N ILE A 155 15.22 7.96 -0.18
CA ILE A 155 15.87 7.03 -1.11
C ILE A 155 15.04 6.93 -2.39
N ILE A 156 13.71 6.79 -2.29
CA ILE A 156 12.80 6.74 -3.45
C ILE A 156 12.80 8.07 -4.22
N ARG A 157 12.67 9.22 -3.54
CA ARG A 157 12.74 10.53 -4.21
C ARG A 157 14.12 10.80 -4.82
N ARG A 158 15.21 10.41 -4.18
CA ARG A 158 16.57 10.64 -4.67
C ARG A 158 16.86 9.78 -5.89
N ILE A 159 16.38 8.53 -5.92
CA ILE A 159 16.38 7.69 -7.12
C ILE A 159 15.49 8.30 -8.22
N TYR A 160 14.29 8.76 -7.90
CA TYR A 160 13.40 9.40 -8.88
C TYR A 160 13.96 10.71 -9.46
N THR A 161 14.69 11.48 -8.65
CA THR A 161 15.34 12.73 -9.08
C THR A 161 16.58 12.44 -9.93
N LEU A 162 17.31 11.36 -9.64
CA LEU A 162 18.43 10.88 -10.45
C LEU A 162 17.99 10.33 -11.83
N PHE A 163 16.76 9.83 -11.94
CA PHE A 163 16.20 9.29 -13.18
C PHE A 163 15.33 10.29 -13.98
N LYS A 164 15.09 11.50 -13.45
CA LYS A 164 14.62 12.64 -14.25
C LYS A 164 15.81 13.28 -14.97
N LEU A 165 16.31 12.60 -15.99
CA LEU A 165 17.12 13.16 -17.08
C LEU A 165 16.30 13.05 -18.37
#